data_AF-A0A9D5JM29-F1
#
_entry.id   AF-A0A9D5JM29-F1
#
_cell.length_a   1.000
_cell.length_b   1.000
_cell.length_c   1.000
_cell.angle_alpha   90.00
_cell.angle_beta   90.00
_cell.angle_gamma   90.00
#
_symmetry.space_group_name_H-M   'P 1'
#
loop_
_entity.id
_entity.type
_entity.pdbx_description
1 polymer ?
#
loop_
_entity_poly.entity_id
_entity_poly.type
_entity_poly.pdbx_seq_one_letter_code
_entity_poly.pdbx_strand_id
1 'polypeptide(L)' 'MFRAGRNHPPGARQKKFNRLVAKQRWIIGQGFGTLKGFFHGGRVCYITGETVEAELTLKAVAMNLLKAANRIDLVAA' A
#
# COMPACT_ATOMS: atom_id res chain seq x y z
N MET A 1 -14.30 4.14 9.18
CA MET A 1 -15.10 3.16 8.39
C MET A 1 -16.40 2.97 9.14
N PHE A 2 -17.54 3.31 8.53
CA PHE A 2 -18.84 3.23 9.20
C PHE A 2 -19.20 1.76 9.40
N ARG A 3 -19.39 1.34 10.65
CA ARG A 3 -19.80 -0.01 10.98
C ARG A 3 -21.31 -0.10 10.97
N ALA A 4 -21.85 -1.23 10.52
CA ALA A 4 -23.25 -1.54 10.70
C ALA A 4 -23.48 -1.97 12.15
N GLY A 5 -24.57 -1.50 12.76
CA GLY A 5 -25.08 -2.02 14.02
C GLY A 5 -26.15 -3.08 13.78
N ARG A 6 -26.51 -3.84 14.82
CA ARG A 6 -27.68 -4.74 14.77
C ARG A 6 -28.92 -3.92 14.41
N ASN A 7 -29.63 -4.31 13.37
CA ASN A 7 -30.79 -3.60 12.80
C ASN A 7 -30.53 -2.14 12.36
N HIS A 8 -29.27 -1.70 12.30
CA HIS A 8 -28.90 -0.36 11.86
C HIS A 8 -27.87 -0.46 10.72
N PRO A 9 -28.32 -0.73 9.49
CA PRO A 9 -27.44 -0.76 8.34
C PRO A 9 -26.92 0.66 8.01
N PRO A 10 -25.69 0.80 7.49
CA PRO A 10 -25.15 2.08 7.10
C PRO A 10 -25.96 2.67 5.93
N GLY A 11 -26.22 3.97 6.01
CA GLY A 11 -26.93 4.71 4.97
C GLY A 11 -26.16 4.74 3.65
N ALA A 12 -26.83 5.14 2.56
CA ALA A 12 -26.25 5.13 1.21
C ALA A 12 -24.92 5.91 1.11
N ARG A 13 -24.84 7.09 1.75
CA ARG A 13 -23.61 7.90 1.79
C ARG A 13 -22.47 7.21 2.54
N GLN A 14 -22.76 6.55 3.66
CA GLN A 14 -21.79 5.81 4.45
C GLN A 14 -21.26 4.58 3.68
N LYS A 15 -22.13 3.86 2.97
CA LYS A 15 -21.75 2.76 2.09
C LYS A 15 -20.83 3.24 0.96
N LYS A 16 -21.16 4.37 0.30
CA LYS A 16 -20.33 4.97 -0.75
C LYS A 16 -18.94 5.34 -0.21
N PHE A 17 -18.88 6.01 0.95
CA PHE A 17 -17.63 6.36 1.62
C PHE A 17 -16.79 5.11 1.93
N ASN A 18 -17.38 4.09 2.55
CA ASN A 18 -16.68 2.86 2.90
C ASN A 18 -16.12 2.15 1.65
N ARG A 19 -16.86 2.14 0.53
CA ARG A 19 -16.39 1.55 -0.73
C ARG A 19 -15.16 2.28 -1.27
N LEU A 20 -15.16 3.61 -1.27
CA LEU A 20 -14.04 4.41 -1.74
C LEU A 20 -12.80 4.20 -0.87
N VAL A 21 -12.97 4.22 0.45
CA VAL A 21 -11.87 3.95 1.41
C VAL A 21 -11.35 2.53 1.26
N ALA A 22 -12.22 1.53 1.07
CA ALA A 22 -11.81 0.15 0.87
C ALA A 22 -10.98 -0.04 -0.40
N LYS A 23 -11.38 0.60 -1.52
CA LYS A 23 -10.61 0.58 -2.77
C LYS A 23 -9.22 1.16 -2.57
N GLN A 24 -9.13 2.33 -1.92
CA GLN A 24 -7.83 2.96 -1.65
C GLN A 24 -6.96 2.10 -0.73
N ARG A 25 -7.53 1.54 0.33
CA ARG A 25 -6.83 0.65 1.26
C ARG A 25 -6.29 -0.60 0.59
N TRP A 26 -7.05 -1.18 -0.34
CA TRP A 26 -6.61 -2.36 -1.09
C TRP A 26 -5.33 -2.03 -1.90
N ILE A 27 -5.33 -0.93 -2.64
CA ILE A 27 -4.16 -0.50 -3.44
C ILE A 27 -2.95 -0.24 -2.52
N ILE A 28 -3.15 0.50 -1.44
CA ILE A 28 -2.09 0.83 -0.47
C ILE A 28 -1.56 -0.45 0.20
N GLY A 29 -2.44 -1.36 0.60
CA GLY A 29 -2.08 -2.61 1.25
C GLY A 29 -1.25 -3.53 0.37
N GLN A 30 -1.57 -3.62 -0.92
CA GLN A 30 -0.75 -4.37 -1.89
C GLN A 30 0.67 -3.78 -2.01
N GLY A 31 0.79 -2.44 -2.03
CA GLY A 31 2.09 -1.77 -2.03
C GLY A 31 2.93 -2.10 -0.80
N PHE A 32 2.34 -2.00 0.40
CA PHE A 32 3.05 -2.36 1.63
C PHE A 32 3.38 -3.85 1.74
N GLY A 33 2.51 -4.74 1.24
CA GLY A 33 2.80 -6.17 1.18
C GLY A 33 4.03 -6.46 0.33
N THR A 34 4.11 -5.83 -0.86
CA THR A 34 5.27 -5.93 -1.76
C THR A 34 6.53 -5.39 -1.08
N LEU A 35 6.45 -4.21 -0.46
CA LEU A 35 7.57 -3.58 0.24
C LEU A 35 8.10 -4.46 1.38
N LYS A 36 7.22 -5.09 2.15
CA LYS A 36 7.60 -5.97 3.26
C LYS A 36 8.21 -7.29 2.80
N GLY A 37 7.66 -7.89 1.74
CA GLY A 37 8.11 -9.18 1.22
C GLY A 37 9.42 -9.09 0.46
N PHE A 38 9.45 -8.32 -0.63
CA PHE A 38 10.60 -8.26 -1.54
C PHE A 38 11.73 -7.34 -1.03
N PHE A 39 11.37 -6.24 -0.38
CA PHE A 39 12.32 -5.19 0.00
C PHE A 39 12.59 -5.15 1.52
N HIS A 40 12.13 -6.14 2.28
CA HIS A 40 12.32 -6.24 3.72
C HIS A 40 11.89 -4.96 4.48
N GLY A 41 10.87 -4.24 3.99
CA GLY A 41 10.39 -2.96 4.55
C GLY A 41 9.62 -3.10 5.87
N GLY A 42 9.57 -4.28 6.47
CA GLY A 42 8.99 -4.50 7.80
C GLY A 42 9.99 -4.24 8.95
N ARG A 43 11.28 -4.12 8.62
CA ARG A 43 12.36 -3.79 9.55
C ARG A 43 13.25 -2.72 8.93
N VAL A 44 13.85 -1.92 9.80
CA VAL A 44 14.86 -0.93 9.45
C VAL A 44 16.20 -1.42 9.96
N CYS A 45 17.25 -1.19 9.19
CA CYS A 45 18.61 -1.54 9.60
C CYS A 45 19.27 -0.41 10.39
N TYR A 46 18.88 0.84 10.11
CA TYR A 46 19.47 2.01 10.74
C TYR A 46 18.63 2.55 11.91
N ILE A 47 19.26 3.41 12.73
CA ILE A 47 18.71 3.86 14.02
C ILE A 47 18.25 5.32 13.96
N THR A 48 18.98 6.20 13.25
CA THR A 48 18.64 7.63 13.22
C THR A 48 17.53 7.90 12.23
N GLY A 49 16.69 8.91 12.50
CA GLY A 49 15.54 9.24 11.65
C GLY A 49 15.94 9.49 10.19
N GLU A 50 17.00 10.25 9.96
CA GLU A 50 17.51 10.56 8.62
C GLU A 50 17.94 9.31 7.84
N THR A 51 18.63 8.37 8.50
CA THR A 51 19.11 7.14 7.85
C THR A 51 17.96 6.16 7.61
N VAL A 52 16.97 6.12 8.50
CA VAL A 52 15.73 5.35 8.30
C VAL A 52 14.91 5.92 7.14
N GLU A 53 14.81 7.24 7.02
CA GLU A 53 14.12 7.89 5.91
C GLU A 53 14.82 7.61 4.57
N ALA A 54 16.15 7.68 4.53
CA ALA A 54 16.94 7.31 3.36
C ALA A 54 16.72 5.84 2.98
N GLU A 55 16.73 4.92 3.96
CA GLU A 55 16.47 3.49 3.73
C GLU A 55 15.07 3.23 3.16
N LEU A 56 14.04 3.87 3.74
CA LEU A 56 12.67 3.76 3.25
C LEU A 56 12.54 4.30 1.82
N THR A 57 13.16 5.45 1.55
CA THR A 57 13.15 6.09 0.23
C THR A 57 13.79 5.19 -0.82
N LEU A 58 14.95 4.60 -0.53
CA LEU A 58 15.63 3.68 -1.44
C LEU A 58 14.76 2.44 -1.74
N LYS A 59 14.14 1.85 -0.71
CA LYS A 59 13.21 0.71 -0.87
C LYS A 59 12.00 1.09 -1.73
N ALA A 60 11.46 2.30 -1.56
CA ALA A 60 10.34 2.79 -2.36
C ALA A 60 10.71 2.99 -3.84
N VAL A 61 11.91 3.53 -4.12
CA VAL A 61 12.44 3.65 -5.48
C VAL A 61 12.60 2.28 -6.12
N ALA A 62 13.21 1.31 -5.41
CA ALA A 62 13.39 -0.04 -5.92
C ALA A 62 12.05 -0.75 -6.24
N MET A 63 11.03 -0.56 -5.41
CA MET A 63 9.68 -1.05 -5.68
C MET A 63 9.07 -0.43 -6.95
N ASN A 64 9.31 0.86 -7.19
CA ASN A 64 8.82 1.52 -8.41
C ASN A 64 9.54 1.01 -9.66
N LEU A 65 10.85 0.74 -9.57
CA LEU A 65 11.61 0.12 -10.66
C LEU A 65 11.10 -1.28 -10.99
N LEU A 66 10.80 -2.12 -9.99
CA LEU A 66 10.18 -3.42 -10.20
C LEU A 66 8.81 -3.31 -10.92
N LYS A 67 7.98 -2.35 -10.52
CA LYS A 67 6.70 -2.10 -11.20
C LYS A 67 6.89 -1.63 -12.65
N ALA A 68 7.90 -0.81 -12.92
CA ALA A 68 8.21 -0.35 -14.26
C ALA A 68 8.70 -1.50 -15.15
N ALA A 69 9.61 -2.35 -14.65
CA ALA A 69 10.08 -3.55 -15.34
C ALA A 69 8.91 -4.48 -15.68
N ASN A 70 8.04 -4.79 -14.71
CA ASN A 70 6.87 -5.63 -14.95
C ASN A 70 5.92 -5.05 -16.00
N ARG A 71 5.81 -3.72 -16.11
CA ARG A 71 5.00 -3.10 -17.17
C ARG A 71 5.63 -3.25 -18.55
N ILE A 72 6.96 -3.16 -18.64
CA ILE A 72 7.69 -3.36 -19.90
C ILE A 72 7.55 -4.82 -20.34
N ASP A 73 7.80 -5.77 -19.43
CA ASP A 73 7.69 -7.21 -19.73
C ASP A 73 6.27 -7.62 -20.13
N LEU A 74 5.24 -7.07 -19.47
CA LEU A 74 3.84 -7.31 -19.84
C LEU A 74 3.42 -6.70 -21.19
N VAL A 75 4.15 -5.69 -21.68
CA VAL A 75 3.92 -5.05 -22.99
C VAL A 75 4.75 -5.72 -24.09
N ALA A 76 5.88 -6.32 -23.73
CA ALA A 76 6.78 -7.03 -24.65
C ALA A 76 6.38 -8.48 -24.91
N ALA A 77 5.58 -9.09 -24.03
CA ALA A 77 4.99 -10.43 -24.17
C ALA A 77 3.64 -10.42 -24.90
#